data_AF-A0A150FUA9-F1
#
_entry.id   AF-A0A150FUA9-F1
#
_cell.length_a   1.000
_cell.length_b   1.000
_cell.length_c   1.000
_cell.angle_alpha   90.00
_cell.angle_beta   90.00
_cell.angle_gamma   90.00
#
_symmetry.space_group_name_H-M   'P 1'
#
loop_
_entity.id
_entity.type
_entity.pdbx_description
1 polymer ?
#
loop_
_entity_poly.entity_id
_entity_poly.type
_entity_poly.pdbx_seq_one_letter_code
_entity_poly.pdbx_strand_id
1 'polypeptide(L)'
;MDSLVLCEPGQPGVQLGPKPVRSLRAATQCLHEVLPAAVLQRMEARAQQFGGHVVVAGGLVLAALSAAPQPQSDVDLFLYGFPDAFAAAAAVMAMVNALCITMLGLRPSWRILEHRFTGRALTIVLSDGPLASGEATQRSYQFILRSFSSACAILESFDLDCCKVLYEAGVFRGTVRWIWAMRSGYNLMYAWTSYRRAVKYSARGFGLLVPSAALRGAGARWDREAAGVVDYNRFATIFHCGSVTPAMAMQLELVIAGVLQLNAQMSAAEWLGTSDYVYLGVSEVC
;
A
#
# COMPACT_ATOMS: atom_id res chain seq x y z
N MET A 1 29.33 -12.47 -14.19
CA MET A 1 28.57 -11.91 -15.32
C MET A 1 27.77 -10.73 -14.82
N ASP A 2 28.45 -9.59 -14.87
CA ASP A 2 28.01 -8.27 -15.30
C ASP A 2 26.86 -7.59 -14.56
N SER A 3 27.26 -6.85 -13.53
CA SER A 3 26.52 -5.78 -12.88
C SER A 3 26.37 -4.58 -13.83
N LEU A 4 25.16 -4.38 -14.35
CA LEU A 4 24.79 -3.15 -15.06
C LEU A 4 24.40 -2.09 -14.03
N VAL A 5 25.29 -1.13 -13.80
CA VAL A 5 25.05 0.09 -13.02
C VAL A 5 24.63 1.20 -13.99
N LEU A 6 23.42 1.73 -13.83
CA LEU A 6 22.99 2.98 -14.45
C LEU A 6 22.53 3.91 -13.33
N CYS A 7 23.37 4.91 -13.05
CA CYS A 7 23.11 6.03 -12.16
C CYS A 7 22.66 7.24 -12.97
N GLU A 8 21.76 8.06 -12.42
CA GLU A 8 21.59 9.46 -12.84
C GLU A 8 22.47 10.41 -12.01
N PRO A 9 22.74 11.63 -12.49
CA PRO A 9 23.78 12.49 -11.96
C PRO A 9 23.39 13.05 -10.59
N GLY A 10 24.09 12.61 -9.54
CA GLY A 10 24.21 13.38 -8.28
C GLY A 10 23.86 12.66 -6.98
N GLN A 11 23.26 11.47 -6.98
CA GLN A 11 23.07 10.66 -5.77
C GLN A 11 23.51 9.20 -5.99
N PRO A 12 24.13 8.55 -4.99
CA PRO A 12 24.54 7.14 -5.11
C PRO A 12 23.32 6.29 -5.43
N GLY A 13 23.35 5.62 -6.59
CA GLY A 13 22.25 4.82 -7.09
C GLY A 13 21.78 3.80 -6.06
N VAL A 14 20.50 3.85 -5.69
CA VAL A 14 19.90 2.86 -4.79
C VAL A 14 19.89 1.53 -5.54
N GLN A 15 20.75 0.59 -5.13
CA GLN A 15 20.79 -0.73 -5.70
C GLN A 15 19.39 -1.38 -5.55
N LEU A 16 18.74 -1.65 -6.68
CA LEU A 16 17.43 -2.31 -6.71
C LEU A 16 17.67 -3.82 -6.66
N GLY A 17 17.14 -4.44 -5.60
CA GLY A 17 17.21 -5.86 -5.31
C GLY A 17 16.17 -6.22 -4.24
N PRO A 18 16.15 -7.46 -3.74
CA PRO A 18 15.23 -7.90 -2.70
C PRO A 18 15.20 -6.89 -1.56
N LYS A 19 14.02 -6.34 -1.29
CA LYS A 19 13.90 -5.38 -0.20
C LYS A 19 14.00 -6.13 1.12
N PRO A 20 14.81 -5.63 2.08
CA PRO A 20 14.83 -6.21 3.41
C PRO A 20 13.43 -6.11 4.01
N VAL A 21 12.82 -7.28 4.23
CA VAL A 21 11.54 -7.43 4.91
C VAL A 21 11.85 -7.64 6.39
N ARG A 22 11.26 -6.82 7.27
CA ARG A 22 11.34 -7.03 8.71
C ARG A 22 10.69 -8.36 9.07
N SER A 23 11.08 -8.94 10.21
CA SER A 23 10.29 -10.03 10.76
C SER A 23 8.84 -9.56 11.00
N LEU A 24 7.87 -10.46 10.83
CA LEU A 24 6.46 -10.11 11.02
C LEU A 24 6.18 -9.54 12.43
N ARG A 25 6.91 -10.02 13.44
CA ARG A 25 6.86 -9.48 14.80
C ARG A 25 7.34 -8.03 14.86
N ALA A 26 8.50 -7.72 14.26
CA ALA A 26 9.01 -6.34 14.24
C ALA A 26 8.14 -5.41 13.40
N ALA A 27 7.55 -5.91 12.32
CA ALA A 27 6.57 -5.16 11.52
C ALA A 27 5.31 -4.84 12.34
N THR A 28 4.76 -5.84 13.03
CA THR A 28 3.60 -5.68 13.92
C THR A 28 3.86 -4.65 15.02
N GLN A 29 5.03 -4.74 15.66
CA GLN A 29 5.44 -3.78 16.69
C GLN A 29 5.52 -2.35 16.11
N CYS A 30 6.18 -2.18 14.98
CA CYS A 30 6.29 -0.86 14.33
C CYS A 30 4.92 -0.29 13.96
N LEU A 31 4.00 -1.12 13.46
CA LEU A 31 2.64 -0.69 13.17
C LEU A 31 1.92 -0.24 14.45
N HIS A 32 2.08 -0.97 15.56
CA HIS A 32 1.44 -0.67 16.83
C HIS A 32 2.04 0.51 17.61
N GLU A 33 3.26 0.94 17.28
CA GLU A 33 3.79 2.23 17.73
C GLU A 33 3.02 3.41 17.12
N VAL A 34 2.50 3.25 15.90
CA VAL A 34 1.72 4.28 15.20
C VAL A 34 0.23 4.16 15.49
N LEU A 35 -0.33 2.95 15.39
CA LEU A 35 -1.72 2.63 15.65
C LEU A 35 -1.81 1.51 16.71
N PRO A 36 -1.91 1.85 18.01
CA PRO A 36 -1.93 0.88 19.09
C PRO A 36 -2.96 -0.22 18.88
N ALA A 37 -2.60 -1.46 19.23
CA ALA A 37 -3.47 -2.63 19.03
C ALA A 37 -4.87 -2.43 19.66
N ALA A 38 -4.94 -1.85 20.86
CA ALA A 38 -6.20 -1.56 21.54
C ALA A 38 -7.11 -0.58 20.77
N VAL A 39 -6.53 0.36 20.01
CA VAL A 39 -7.29 1.29 19.17
C VAL A 39 -7.89 0.53 17.98
N LEU A 40 -7.07 -0.24 17.26
CA LEU A 40 -7.51 -1.02 16.11
C LEU A 40 -8.57 -2.06 16.50
N GLN A 41 -8.37 -2.78 17.62
CA GLN A 41 -9.35 -3.74 18.14
C GLN A 41 -10.69 -3.08 18.48
N ARG A 42 -10.68 -1.90 19.12
CA ARG A 42 -11.92 -1.15 19.41
C ARG A 42 -12.59 -0.66 18.14
N MET A 43 -11.83 -0.20 17.15
CA MET A 43 -12.38 0.21 15.86
C MET A 43 -13.01 -0.97 15.11
N GLU A 44 -12.35 -2.12 15.08
CA GLU A 44 -12.89 -3.35 14.48
C GLU A 44 -14.17 -3.81 15.20
N ALA A 45 -14.18 -3.81 16.54
CA ALA A 45 -15.39 -4.11 17.30
C ALA A 45 -16.54 -3.14 16.97
N ARG A 46 -16.25 -1.85 16.70
CA ARG A 46 -17.27 -0.90 16.23
C ARG A 46 -17.70 -1.19 14.80
N ALA A 47 -16.80 -1.48 13.87
CA ALA A 47 -17.15 -1.83 12.50
C ALA A 47 -18.08 -3.05 12.45
N GLN A 48 -17.78 -4.09 13.23
CA GLN A 48 -18.57 -5.33 13.31
C GLN A 48 -19.98 -5.11 13.84
N GLN A 49 -20.20 -4.12 14.73
CA GLN A 49 -21.55 -3.74 15.19
C GLN A 49 -22.46 -3.26 14.05
N PHE A 50 -21.89 -2.80 12.94
CA PHE A 50 -22.59 -2.36 11.75
C PHE A 50 -22.44 -3.36 10.58
N GLY A 51 -21.99 -4.58 10.86
CA GLY A 51 -21.87 -5.66 9.87
C GLY A 51 -20.69 -5.51 8.90
N GLY A 52 -19.66 -4.72 9.24
CA GLY A 52 -18.48 -4.55 8.40
C GLY A 52 -17.16 -4.72 9.14
N HIS A 53 -16.08 -4.41 8.45
CA HIS A 53 -14.69 -4.55 8.92
C HIS A 53 -13.89 -3.28 8.66
N VAL A 54 -12.84 -3.07 9.45
CA VAL A 54 -11.84 -2.02 9.23
C VAL A 54 -10.43 -2.59 9.16
N VAL A 55 -9.67 -2.14 8.17
CA VAL A 55 -8.29 -2.58 7.95
C VAL A 55 -7.35 -1.41 7.74
N VAL A 56 -6.08 -1.59 8.07
CA VAL A 56 -5.02 -0.65 7.70
C VAL A 56 -4.40 -1.15 6.41
N ALA A 57 -4.21 -0.31 5.40
CA ALA A 57 -3.61 -0.74 4.13
C ALA A 57 -2.62 0.27 3.55
N GLY A 58 -1.88 -0.17 2.54
CA GLY A 58 -1.06 0.73 1.73
C GLY A 58 0.25 1.15 2.39
N GLY A 59 0.54 2.45 2.33
CA GLY A 59 1.88 2.98 2.56
C GLY A 59 2.43 2.79 3.97
N LEU A 60 1.57 2.76 4.99
CA LEU A 60 1.95 2.48 6.38
C LEU A 60 2.17 0.99 6.63
N VAL A 61 1.43 0.11 5.96
CA VAL A 61 1.67 -1.34 6.11
C VAL A 61 2.97 -1.73 5.41
N LEU A 62 3.20 -1.19 4.21
CA LEU A 62 4.49 -1.29 3.52
C LEU A 62 5.64 -0.74 4.37
N ALA A 63 5.41 0.37 5.09
CA ALA A 63 6.36 0.94 6.05
C ALA A 63 6.83 -0.06 7.08
N ALA A 64 5.86 -0.70 7.73
CA ALA A 64 6.08 -1.58 8.84
C ALA A 64 6.84 -2.83 8.38
N LEU A 65 6.52 -3.33 7.19
CA LEU A 65 7.14 -4.52 6.59
C LEU A 65 8.52 -4.24 6.00
N SER A 66 8.80 -3.03 5.53
CA SER A 66 10.10 -2.67 4.97
C SER A 66 11.04 -2.12 6.04
N ALA A 67 12.35 -2.34 5.90
CA ALA A 67 13.33 -1.68 6.78
C ALA A 67 13.49 -0.17 6.50
N ALA A 68 12.66 0.42 5.64
CA ALA A 68 12.78 1.82 5.23
C ALA A 68 12.41 2.78 6.39
N PRO A 69 13.17 3.88 6.59
CA PRO A 69 12.85 4.89 7.58
C PRO A 69 11.50 5.54 7.27
N GLN A 70 10.67 5.73 8.29
CA GLN A 70 9.27 6.11 8.12
C GLN A 70 8.87 7.22 9.09
N PRO A 71 9.14 8.49 8.75
CA PRO A 71 8.78 9.55 9.69
C PRO A 71 7.26 9.80 9.72
N GLN A 72 6.56 9.79 8.58
CA GLN A 72 5.26 10.49 8.49
C GLN A 72 4.27 9.91 7.45
N SER A 73 4.11 8.59 7.35
CA SER A 73 2.99 8.05 6.57
C SER A 73 1.66 8.29 7.29
N ASP A 74 0.63 8.71 6.53
CA ASP A 74 -0.76 8.71 6.99
C ASP A 74 -1.22 7.27 7.31
N VAL A 75 -2.14 7.14 8.26
CA VAL A 75 -2.79 5.86 8.60
C VAL A 75 -4.05 5.73 7.76
N ASP A 76 -3.95 5.06 6.61
CA ASP A 76 -5.09 4.80 5.73
C ASP A 76 -5.95 3.64 6.26
N LEU A 77 -7.16 3.96 6.68
CA LEU A 77 -8.15 3.04 7.25
C LEU A 77 -9.25 2.78 6.21
N PHE A 78 -9.36 1.52 5.77
CA PHE A 78 -10.31 1.09 4.77
C PHE A 78 -11.45 0.30 5.38
N LEU A 79 -12.60 0.35 4.72
CA LEU A 79 -13.87 -0.20 5.18
C LEU A 79 -14.39 -1.18 4.16
N TYR A 80 -14.83 -2.35 4.60
CA TYR A 80 -15.48 -3.31 3.70
C TYR A 80 -16.56 -4.14 4.39
N GLY A 81 -17.43 -4.74 3.59
CA GLY A 81 -18.46 -5.67 4.06
C GLY A 81 -19.74 -5.04 4.61
N PHE A 82 -19.84 -3.70 4.65
CA PHE A 82 -21.02 -3.01 5.15
C PHE A 82 -22.25 -3.24 4.25
N PRO A 83 -23.46 -3.44 4.83
CA PRO A 83 -24.67 -3.74 4.07
C PRO A 83 -25.13 -2.57 3.19
N ASP A 84 -24.89 -1.33 3.64
CA ASP A 84 -25.23 -0.12 2.92
C ASP A 84 -24.33 1.07 3.34
N ALA A 85 -24.48 2.20 2.64
CA ALA A 85 -23.71 3.41 2.90
C ALA A 85 -24.04 4.06 4.25
N PHE A 86 -25.26 3.89 4.77
CA PHE A 86 -25.66 4.45 6.06
C PHE A 86 -24.96 3.69 7.21
N ALA A 87 -24.94 2.37 7.16
CA ALA A 87 -24.19 1.52 8.09
C ALA A 87 -22.69 1.86 8.06
N ALA A 88 -22.11 2.03 6.86
CA ALA A 88 -20.71 2.45 6.72
C ALA A 88 -20.44 3.83 7.36
N ALA A 89 -21.31 4.82 7.12
CA ALA A 89 -21.17 6.15 7.70
C ALA A 89 -21.32 6.14 9.24
N ALA A 90 -22.29 5.40 9.77
CA ALA A 90 -22.48 5.22 11.20
C ALA A 90 -21.26 4.55 11.85
N ALA A 91 -20.70 3.52 11.20
CA ALA A 91 -19.48 2.86 11.63
C ALA A 91 -18.29 3.83 11.67
N VAL A 92 -18.09 4.65 10.63
CA VAL A 92 -17.03 5.68 10.59
C VAL A 92 -17.11 6.59 11.81
N MET A 93 -18.29 7.10 12.14
CA MET A 93 -18.47 7.98 13.30
C MET A 93 -18.17 7.25 14.62
N ALA A 94 -18.63 5.99 14.76
CA ALA A 94 -18.33 5.17 15.94
C ALA A 94 -16.83 4.87 16.06
N MET A 95 -16.13 4.64 14.95
CA MET A 95 -14.69 4.39 14.92
C MET A 95 -13.87 5.65 15.16
N VAL A 96 -14.27 6.82 14.65
CA VAL A 96 -13.63 8.11 14.98
C VAL A 96 -13.72 8.36 16.48
N ASN A 97 -14.89 8.12 17.08
CA ASN A 97 -15.05 8.22 18.53
C ASN A 97 -14.14 7.23 19.28
N ALA A 98 -14.09 5.97 18.83
CA ALA A 98 -13.22 4.95 19.41
C ALA A 98 -11.73 5.32 19.29
N LEU A 99 -11.31 5.84 18.13
CA LEU A 99 -9.96 6.36 17.87
C LEU A 99 -9.63 7.47 18.86
N CYS A 100 -10.45 8.52 18.92
CA CYS A 100 -10.20 9.68 19.77
C CYS A 100 -10.17 9.30 21.25
N ILE A 101 -11.19 8.61 21.77
CA ILE A 101 -11.25 8.23 23.19
C ILE A 101 -10.05 7.36 23.57
N THR A 102 -9.73 6.36 22.74
CA THR A 102 -8.68 5.39 23.09
C THR A 102 -7.29 5.99 22.93
N MET A 103 -7.03 6.73 21.84
CA MET A 103 -5.74 7.38 21.63
C MET A 103 -5.47 8.44 22.70
N LEU A 104 -6.44 9.29 23.02
CA LEU A 104 -6.28 10.32 24.04
C LEU A 104 -6.17 9.73 25.45
N GLY A 105 -6.84 8.61 25.72
CA GLY A 105 -6.66 7.86 26.97
C GLY A 105 -5.27 7.23 27.09
N LEU A 106 -4.72 6.69 26.00
CA LEU A 106 -3.38 6.10 25.97
C LEU A 106 -2.27 7.17 25.90
N ARG A 107 -2.57 8.34 25.36
CA ARG A 107 -1.63 9.44 25.16
C ARG A 107 -2.28 10.77 25.56
N PRO A 108 -2.34 11.10 26.86
CA PRO A 108 -3.07 12.28 27.35
C PRO A 108 -2.53 13.63 26.86
N SER A 109 -1.27 13.69 26.41
CA SER A 109 -0.69 14.90 25.78
C SER A 109 -1.18 15.12 24.35
N TRP A 110 -1.76 14.08 23.73
CA TRP A 110 -2.27 14.18 22.38
C TRP A 110 -3.55 15.00 22.35
N ARG A 111 -3.79 15.64 21.22
CA ARG A 111 -5.01 16.41 20.96
C ARG A 111 -5.37 16.36 19.50
N ILE A 112 -6.65 16.59 19.22
CA ILE A 112 -7.13 16.72 17.86
C ILE A 112 -6.78 18.11 17.37
N LEU A 113 -6.00 18.19 16.29
CA LEU A 113 -5.66 19.45 15.63
C LEU A 113 -6.70 19.83 14.59
N GLU A 114 -7.15 18.84 13.81
CA GLU A 114 -7.94 19.10 12.62
C GLU A 114 -8.78 17.88 12.22
N HIS A 115 -9.93 18.17 11.62
CA HIS A 115 -10.75 17.22 10.89
C HIS A 115 -10.92 17.73 9.46
N ARG A 116 -10.56 16.93 8.45
CA ARG A 116 -10.73 17.28 7.03
C ARG A 116 -11.67 16.29 6.35
N PHE A 117 -12.64 16.79 5.60
CA PHE A 117 -13.54 15.96 4.80
C PHE A 117 -13.41 16.33 3.32
N THR A 118 -13.16 15.33 2.47
CA THR A 118 -12.94 15.52 1.02
C THR A 118 -14.00 14.84 0.16
N GLY A 119 -15.10 14.36 0.76
CA GLY A 119 -16.10 13.51 0.10
C GLY A 119 -15.62 12.07 -0.16
N ARG A 120 -14.31 11.84 -0.28
CA ARG A 120 -13.69 10.51 -0.44
C ARG A 120 -13.03 9.98 0.82
N ALA A 121 -12.65 10.88 1.71
CA ALA A 121 -12.02 10.53 2.97
C ALA A 121 -12.38 11.52 4.08
N LEU A 122 -12.43 11.00 5.31
CA LEU A 122 -12.44 11.76 6.54
C LEU A 122 -11.07 11.60 7.21
N THR A 123 -10.33 12.68 7.38
CA THR A 123 -9.01 12.68 8.01
C THR A 123 -9.08 13.32 9.39
N ILE A 124 -8.57 12.62 10.40
CA ILE A 124 -8.38 13.12 11.76
C ILE A 124 -6.89 13.32 11.99
N VAL A 125 -6.47 14.55 12.32
CA VAL A 125 -5.07 14.86 12.62
C VAL A 125 -4.89 14.99 14.12
N LEU A 126 -4.05 14.13 14.71
CA LEU A 126 -3.67 14.20 16.12
C LEU A 126 -2.23 14.72 16.27
N SER A 127 -1.94 15.40 17.37
CA SER A 127 -0.60 15.91 17.70
C SER A 127 -0.27 15.73 19.17
N ASP A 128 0.97 15.37 19.49
CA ASP A 128 1.49 15.17 20.85
C ASP A 128 1.88 16.47 21.58
N GLY A 129 1.90 17.60 20.88
CA GLY A 129 2.46 18.85 21.38
C GLY A 129 1.91 20.10 20.67
N PRO A 130 2.23 21.30 21.20
CA PRO A 130 1.82 22.57 20.59
C PRO A 130 2.54 22.78 19.27
N LEU A 131 1.76 23.09 18.24
CA LEU A 131 2.24 23.37 16.88
C LEU A 131 3.37 24.40 16.85
N ALA A 132 3.33 25.38 17.76
CA ALA A 132 4.31 26.46 17.85
C ALA A 132 5.73 25.98 18.16
N SER A 133 5.91 24.78 18.73
CA SER A 133 7.23 24.26 19.13
C SER A 133 8.04 23.71 17.96
N GLY A 134 7.43 23.43 16.80
CA GLY A 134 8.11 22.77 15.67
C GLY A 134 8.50 21.30 15.90
N GLU A 135 8.50 20.84 17.16
CA GLU A 135 8.87 19.49 17.57
C GLU A 135 7.68 18.52 17.68
N ALA A 136 6.45 19.04 17.62
CA ALA A 136 5.26 18.23 17.82
C ALA A 136 5.09 17.18 16.69
N THR A 137 4.96 15.91 17.09
CA THR A 137 4.67 14.81 16.18
C THR A 137 3.20 14.87 15.79
N GLN A 138 2.95 15.04 14.49
CA GLN A 138 1.60 14.95 13.92
C GLN A 138 1.35 13.58 13.31
N ARG A 139 0.11 13.10 13.42
CA ARG A 139 -0.33 11.88 12.74
C ARG A 139 -1.73 12.06 12.17
N SER A 140 -1.85 11.82 10.86
CA SER A 140 -3.13 11.77 10.17
C SER A 140 -3.69 10.35 10.19
N TYR A 141 -4.96 10.22 10.55
CA TYR A 141 -5.74 8.98 10.43
C TYR A 141 -6.83 9.23 9.38
N GLN A 142 -6.73 8.56 8.24
CA GLN A 142 -7.57 8.80 7.09
C GLN A 142 -8.55 7.64 6.90
N PHE A 143 -9.81 7.88 7.19
CA PHE A 143 -10.91 6.96 6.90
C PHE A 143 -11.30 7.09 5.44
N ILE A 144 -11.05 6.05 4.65
CA ILE A 144 -11.43 5.98 3.24
C ILE A 144 -12.93 5.65 3.16
N LEU A 145 -13.72 6.59 2.64
CA LEU A 145 -15.19 6.51 2.63
C LEU A 145 -15.76 5.76 1.43
N ARG A 146 -14.88 5.22 0.58
CA ARG A 146 -15.28 4.32 -0.49
C ARG A 146 -15.68 2.98 0.14
N SER A 147 -16.89 2.51 -0.16
CA SER A 147 -17.33 1.17 0.24
C SER A 147 -16.65 0.11 -0.64
N PHE A 148 -16.14 -0.93 0.01
CA PHE A 148 -15.57 -2.10 -0.64
C PHE A 148 -16.37 -3.35 -0.26
N SER A 149 -16.51 -4.29 -1.19
CA SER A 149 -17.18 -5.56 -0.91
C SER A 149 -16.30 -6.55 -0.15
N SER A 150 -14.97 -6.39 -0.24
CA SER A 150 -14.00 -7.29 0.39
C SER A 150 -12.64 -6.60 0.58
N ALA A 151 -11.78 -7.21 1.39
CA ALA A 151 -10.36 -6.87 1.48
C ALA A 151 -9.64 -6.92 0.11
N CYS A 152 -10.07 -7.79 -0.82
CA CYS A 152 -9.47 -7.92 -2.16
C CYS A 152 -9.71 -6.64 -2.95
N ALA A 153 -10.97 -6.18 -2.93
CA ALA A 153 -11.36 -4.97 -3.62
C ALA A 153 -10.61 -3.74 -3.10
N ILE A 154 -10.20 -3.74 -1.82
CA ILE A 154 -9.31 -2.71 -1.26
C ILE A 154 -7.92 -2.82 -1.90
N LEU A 155 -7.30 -4.01 -1.88
CA LEU A 155 -5.96 -4.22 -2.45
C LEU A 155 -5.92 -3.90 -3.95
N GLU A 156 -6.94 -4.28 -4.70
CA GLU A 156 -7.07 -3.98 -6.13
C GLU A 156 -7.33 -2.50 -6.44
N SER A 157 -7.67 -1.69 -5.44
CA SER A 157 -7.82 -0.24 -5.61
C SER A 157 -6.48 0.52 -5.58
N PHE A 158 -5.39 -0.12 -5.17
CA PHE A 158 -4.06 0.49 -5.21
C PHE A 158 -3.47 0.41 -6.62
N ASP A 159 -2.92 1.54 -7.06
CA ASP A 159 -2.29 1.74 -8.36
C ASP A 159 -0.82 1.29 -8.41
N LEU A 160 -0.22 0.97 -7.26
CA LEU A 160 1.16 0.51 -7.13
C LEU A 160 1.23 -0.79 -6.35
N ASP A 161 1.95 -1.78 -6.89
CA ASP A 161 2.05 -3.14 -6.35
C ASP A 161 2.62 -3.20 -4.94
N CYS A 162 3.63 -2.38 -4.64
CA CYS A 162 4.21 -2.30 -3.30
C CYS A 162 3.18 -1.86 -2.24
N CYS A 163 2.07 -1.23 -2.63
CA CYS A 163 1.00 -0.82 -1.73
C CYS A 163 -0.11 -1.85 -1.58
N LYS A 164 -0.10 -2.93 -2.37
CA LYS A 164 -1.13 -3.99 -2.36
C LYS A 164 -0.94 -4.94 -1.18
N VAL A 165 -0.87 -4.37 0.02
CA VAL A 165 -0.73 -5.04 1.31
C VAL A 165 -1.58 -4.34 2.37
N LEU A 166 -2.15 -5.12 3.28
CA LEU A 166 -2.94 -4.66 4.40
C LEU A 166 -2.64 -5.45 5.66
N TYR A 167 -3.05 -4.89 6.80
CA TYR A 167 -2.99 -5.50 8.11
C TYR A 167 -4.39 -5.56 8.71
N GLU A 168 -4.78 -6.76 9.12
CA GLU A 168 -6.11 -7.07 9.65
C GLU A 168 -5.99 -8.12 10.75
N ALA A 169 -6.55 -7.83 11.93
CA ALA A 169 -6.65 -8.78 13.03
C ALA A 169 -5.34 -9.55 13.36
N GLY A 170 -4.18 -8.86 13.32
CA GLY A 170 -2.89 -9.50 13.61
C GLY A 170 -2.19 -10.12 12.41
N VAL A 171 -2.79 -10.08 11.22
CA VAL A 171 -2.31 -10.76 10.02
C VAL A 171 -2.00 -9.76 8.92
N PHE A 172 -0.83 -9.92 8.28
CA PHE A 172 -0.52 -9.20 7.05
C PHE A 172 -1.04 -10.00 5.86
N ARG A 173 -1.76 -9.31 4.97
CA ARG A 173 -2.28 -9.88 3.73
C ARG A 173 -1.81 -9.04 2.56
N GLY A 174 -1.33 -9.69 1.51
CA GLY A 174 -0.91 -9.01 0.30
C GLY A 174 -1.22 -9.83 -0.93
N THR A 175 -1.19 -9.17 -2.08
CA THR A 175 -1.32 -9.84 -3.37
C THR A 175 -0.01 -10.49 -3.79
N VAL A 176 -0.06 -11.42 -4.75
CA VAL A 176 1.14 -11.98 -5.39
C VAL A 176 2.00 -10.87 -6.01
N ARG A 177 1.36 -9.83 -6.54
CA ARG A 177 2.05 -8.67 -7.12
C ARG A 177 2.82 -7.87 -6.08
N TRP A 178 2.28 -7.74 -4.87
CA TRP A 178 3.01 -7.14 -3.76
C TRP A 178 4.28 -7.95 -3.43
N ILE A 179 4.21 -9.28 -3.37
CA ILE A 179 5.39 -10.14 -3.14
C ILE A 179 6.43 -9.92 -4.23
N TRP A 180 5.99 -9.90 -5.49
CA TRP A 180 6.89 -9.62 -6.61
C TRP A 180 7.56 -8.25 -6.46
N ALA A 181 6.81 -7.20 -6.12
CA ALA A 181 7.34 -5.86 -5.93
C ALA A 181 8.34 -5.78 -4.77
N MET A 182 8.10 -6.50 -3.68
CA MET A 182 9.04 -6.61 -2.56
C MET A 182 10.34 -7.33 -2.95
N ARG A 183 10.25 -8.35 -3.80
CA ARG A 183 11.41 -9.12 -4.29
C ARG A 183 12.21 -8.41 -5.38
N SER A 184 11.52 -7.76 -6.32
CA SER A 184 12.14 -7.11 -7.47
C SER A 184 12.59 -5.68 -7.15
N GLY A 185 11.88 -5.02 -6.23
CA GLY A 185 12.02 -3.59 -6.00
C GLY A 185 11.32 -2.73 -7.07
N TYR A 186 10.41 -3.29 -7.86
CA TYR A 186 9.69 -2.58 -8.92
C TYR A 186 8.17 -2.72 -8.77
N ASN A 187 7.41 -1.74 -9.29
CA ASN A 187 5.97 -1.86 -9.51
C ASN A 187 5.70 -2.11 -11.00
N LEU A 188 4.74 -2.98 -11.33
CA LEU A 188 4.30 -3.19 -12.70
C LEU A 188 3.25 -2.14 -13.07
N MET A 189 3.60 -1.30 -14.03
CA MET A 189 2.75 -0.18 -14.46
C MET A 189 2.02 -0.53 -15.76
N TYR A 190 0.74 -0.83 -15.67
CA TYR A 190 -0.11 -1.19 -16.82
C TYR A 190 -1.34 -0.27 -16.94
N ALA A 191 -1.58 0.58 -15.95
CA ALA A 191 -2.68 1.53 -15.89
C ALA A 191 -2.20 2.88 -15.32
N TRP A 192 -3.08 3.88 -15.35
CA TRP A 192 -2.82 5.21 -14.82
C TRP A 192 -2.52 5.16 -13.31
N THR A 193 -1.30 5.56 -12.92
CA THR A 193 -0.99 5.99 -11.54
C THR A 193 -0.82 7.51 -11.53
N SER A 194 -0.92 8.13 -10.36
CA SER A 194 -0.48 9.53 -10.24
C SER A 194 1.06 9.59 -10.19
N TYR A 195 1.66 10.48 -10.99
CA TYR A 195 3.10 10.76 -10.95
C TYR A 195 3.59 11.04 -9.51
N ARG A 196 2.80 11.77 -8.72
CA ARG A 196 3.12 12.05 -7.30
C ARG A 196 3.26 10.78 -6.45
N ARG A 197 2.41 9.76 -6.69
CA ARG A 197 2.53 8.46 -6.00
C ARG A 197 3.76 7.71 -6.49
N ALA A 198 3.99 7.65 -7.80
CA ALA A 198 5.20 7.04 -8.35
C ALA A 198 6.46 7.62 -7.70
N VAL A 199 6.61 8.95 -7.67
CA VAL A 199 7.73 9.64 -7.00
C VAL A 199 7.80 9.30 -5.51
N LYS A 200 6.67 9.33 -4.79
CA LYS A 200 6.61 9.00 -3.35
C LYS A 200 7.14 7.60 -3.04
N TYR A 201 6.76 6.58 -3.83
CA TYR A 201 7.16 5.19 -3.58
C TYR A 201 8.53 4.85 -4.19
N SER A 202 8.92 5.57 -5.23
CA SER A 202 10.29 5.64 -5.73
C SER A 202 11.27 6.11 -4.66
N ALA A 203 10.94 7.15 -3.89
CA ALA A 203 11.75 7.57 -2.73
C ALA A 203 11.82 6.51 -1.61
N ARG A 204 10.90 5.54 -1.60
CA ARG A 204 10.92 4.37 -0.69
C ARG A 204 11.67 3.17 -1.29
N GLY A 205 12.34 3.38 -2.43
CA GLY A 205 13.15 2.40 -3.11
C GLY A 205 12.39 1.51 -4.10
N PHE A 206 11.17 1.85 -4.51
CA PHE A 206 10.43 1.07 -5.51
C PHE A 206 10.45 1.74 -6.87
N GLY A 207 11.14 1.13 -7.84
CA GLY A 207 11.13 1.57 -9.24
C GLY A 207 9.81 1.28 -9.95
N LEU A 208 9.74 1.66 -11.22
CA LEU A 208 8.63 1.30 -12.11
C LEU A 208 9.15 0.41 -13.24
N LEU A 209 8.41 -0.65 -13.53
CA LEU A 209 8.57 -1.43 -14.76
C LEU A 209 7.45 -0.99 -15.70
N VAL A 210 7.82 -0.32 -16.79
CA VAL A 210 6.86 0.25 -17.72
C VAL A 210 6.98 -0.44 -19.09
N PRO A 211 5.86 -0.78 -19.74
CA PRO A 211 5.91 -1.40 -21.05
C PRO A 211 6.54 -0.41 -22.05
N SER A 212 7.57 -0.83 -22.78
CA SER A 212 8.19 0.05 -23.78
C SER A 212 7.22 0.30 -24.94
N ALA A 213 7.23 1.51 -25.51
CA ALA A 213 6.39 1.89 -26.65
C ALA A 213 6.60 1.00 -27.91
N ALA A 214 7.65 0.16 -27.93
CA ALA A 214 7.93 -0.81 -28.99
C ALA A 214 6.90 -1.98 -29.07
N LEU A 215 5.95 -2.05 -28.14
CA LEU A 215 4.85 -3.03 -28.14
C LEU A 215 3.94 -2.99 -29.38
N ARG A 216 4.05 -1.98 -30.25
CA ARG A 216 3.33 -1.93 -31.53
C ARG A 216 3.98 -2.74 -32.66
N GLY A 217 5.13 -3.40 -32.47
CA GLY A 217 5.68 -4.23 -33.55
C GLY A 217 6.96 -5.04 -33.32
N ALA A 218 7.66 -4.92 -32.19
CA ALA A 218 8.97 -5.57 -32.03
C ALA A 218 9.17 -6.17 -30.62
N GLY A 219 8.38 -7.20 -30.29
CA GLY A 219 8.53 -7.97 -29.04
C GLY A 219 8.16 -7.17 -27.78
N ALA A 220 7.59 -7.85 -26.79
CA ALA A 220 7.23 -7.21 -25.52
C ALA A 220 8.48 -6.89 -24.70
N ARG A 221 9.08 -5.71 -24.93
CA ARG A 221 10.22 -5.21 -24.14
C ARG A 221 9.71 -4.31 -23.01
N TRP A 222 10.31 -4.47 -21.84
CA TRP A 222 10.03 -3.66 -20.66
C TRP A 222 11.20 -2.75 -20.33
N ASP A 223 10.89 -1.48 -20.06
CA ASP A 223 11.87 -0.51 -19.61
C ASP A 223 11.85 -0.45 -18.08
N ARG A 224 13.04 -0.47 -17.48
CA ARG A 224 13.21 -0.29 -16.04
C ARG A 224 13.46 1.18 -15.75
N GLU A 225 12.57 1.78 -14.97
CA GLU A 225 12.82 3.09 -14.38
C GLU A 225 13.29 2.88 -12.94
N ALA A 226 14.55 3.26 -12.69
CA ALA A 226 15.14 3.12 -11.38
C ALA A 226 14.41 3.99 -10.35
N ALA A 227 14.43 3.55 -9.09
CA ALA A 227 13.99 4.38 -7.98
C ALA A 227 14.83 5.68 -7.95
N GLY A 228 14.14 6.80 -7.84
CA GLY A 228 14.66 8.16 -7.84
C GLY A 228 14.52 8.87 -9.18
N VAL A 229 14.22 8.15 -10.27
CA VAL A 229 14.37 8.63 -11.66
C VAL A 229 13.05 8.52 -12.44
N VAL A 230 11.92 8.83 -11.80
CA VAL A 230 10.64 8.86 -12.52
C VAL A 230 10.61 10.14 -13.35
N ASP A 231 10.92 10.06 -14.64
CA ASP A 231 10.87 11.19 -15.58
C ASP A 231 9.41 11.46 -15.96
N TYR A 232 8.90 12.65 -15.63
CA TYR A 232 7.55 13.08 -15.95
C TYR A 232 7.24 13.04 -17.45
N ASN A 233 8.18 13.40 -18.33
CA ASN A 233 7.95 13.44 -19.77
C ASN A 233 7.82 12.02 -20.34
N ARG A 234 8.64 11.10 -19.85
CA ARG A 234 8.56 9.68 -20.22
C ARG A 234 7.29 9.04 -19.67
N PHE A 235 6.98 9.31 -18.41
CA PHE A 235 5.73 8.92 -17.75
C PHE A 235 4.52 9.41 -18.58
N ALA A 236 4.45 10.71 -18.92
CA ALA A 236 3.38 11.27 -19.74
C ALA A 236 3.31 10.66 -21.14
N THR A 237 4.45 10.36 -21.77
CA THR A 237 4.53 9.73 -23.10
C THR A 237 3.93 8.33 -23.08
N ILE A 238 4.21 7.52 -22.06
CA ILE A 238 3.59 6.19 -21.88
C ILE A 238 2.06 6.31 -21.82
N PHE A 239 1.53 7.32 -21.14
CA PHE A 239 0.08 7.51 -20.99
C PHE A 239 -0.59 8.18 -22.21
N HIS A 240 0.13 9.04 -22.95
CA HIS A 240 -0.37 9.64 -24.18
C HIS A 240 -0.30 8.70 -25.38
N CYS A 241 0.63 7.74 -25.41
CA CYS A 241 0.82 6.82 -26.54
C CYS A 241 -0.09 5.57 -26.53
N GLY A 242 -1.01 5.44 -25.59
CA GLY A 242 -2.09 4.47 -25.65
C GLY A 242 -2.24 3.68 -24.36
N SER A 243 -3.46 3.68 -23.85
CA SER A 243 -3.97 2.67 -22.94
C SER A 243 -3.47 1.29 -23.37
N VAL A 244 -2.86 0.56 -22.43
CA VAL A 244 -2.68 -0.89 -22.57
C VAL A 244 -4.06 -1.44 -22.91
N THR A 245 -4.21 -2.00 -24.11
CA THR A 245 -5.50 -2.57 -24.52
C THR A 245 -5.84 -3.70 -23.54
N PRO A 246 -7.11 -4.01 -23.27
CA PRO A 246 -7.48 -5.14 -22.41
C PRO A 246 -6.77 -6.45 -22.81
N ALA A 247 -6.55 -6.67 -24.11
CA ALA A 247 -5.79 -7.82 -24.62
C ALA A 247 -4.32 -7.81 -24.19
N MET A 248 -3.67 -6.64 -24.19
CA MET A 248 -2.28 -6.50 -23.72
C MET A 248 -2.18 -6.64 -22.20
N ALA A 249 -3.17 -6.17 -21.44
CA ALA A 249 -3.23 -6.36 -19.99
C ALA A 249 -3.35 -7.86 -19.64
N MET A 250 -4.21 -8.58 -20.37
CA MET A 250 -4.37 -10.03 -20.22
C MET A 250 -3.11 -10.82 -20.62
N GLN A 251 -2.40 -10.39 -21.68
CA GLN A 251 -1.11 -10.98 -22.05
C GLN A 251 -0.02 -10.68 -21.00
N LEU A 252 -0.03 -9.49 -20.40
CA LEU A 252 0.85 -9.12 -19.29
C LEU A 252 0.63 -10.03 -18.09
N GLU A 253 -0.63 -10.19 -17.72
CA GLU A 253 -1.07 -11.09 -16.66
C GLU A 253 -0.55 -12.50 -16.93
N LEU A 254 -0.74 -13.04 -18.13
CA LEU A 254 -0.20 -14.35 -18.52
C LEU A 254 1.34 -14.44 -18.49
N VAL A 255 2.07 -13.39 -18.88
CA VAL A 255 3.55 -13.37 -18.83
C VAL A 255 4.03 -13.28 -17.38
N ILE A 256 3.40 -12.47 -16.55
CA ILE A 256 3.70 -12.38 -15.11
C ILE A 256 3.39 -13.72 -14.45
N ALA A 257 2.27 -14.36 -14.80
CA ALA A 257 1.94 -15.71 -14.38
C ALA A 257 3.04 -16.68 -14.77
N GLY A 258 3.49 -16.68 -16.02
CA GLY A 258 4.55 -17.57 -16.50
C GLY A 258 5.89 -17.34 -15.82
N VAL A 259 6.31 -16.07 -15.66
CA VAL A 259 7.56 -15.71 -14.97
C VAL A 259 7.50 -16.09 -13.49
N LEU A 260 6.35 -15.96 -12.85
CA LEU A 260 6.17 -16.35 -11.45
C LEU A 260 6.03 -17.86 -11.28
N GLN A 261 5.36 -18.58 -12.18
CA GLN A 261 5.34 -20.05 -12.20
C GLN A 261 6.75 -20.61 -12.30
N LEU A 262 7.57 -20.06 -13.20
CA LEU A 262 8.97 -20.43 -13.40
C LEU A 262 9.84 -20.14 -12.17
N ASN A 263 9.57 -19.07 -11.41
CA ASN A 263 10.38 -18.66 -10.26
C ASN A 263 9.85 -19.14 -8.90
N ALA A 264 8.57 -19.50 -8.78
CA ALA A 264 7.90 -19.79 -7.51
C ALA A 264 7.37 -21.23 -7.40
N GLN A 265 7.52 -22.07 -8.45
CA GLN A 265 6.95 -23.42 -8.50
C GLN A 265 5.42 -23.47 -8.27
N MET A 266 4.72 -22.36 -8.50
CA MET A 266 3.26 -22.30 -8.49
C MET A 266 2.72 -22.59 -9.90
N SER A 267 1.51 -23.12 -10.03
CA SER A 267 0.87 -23.45 -11.32
C SER A 267 0.02 -22.30 -11.89
N ALA A 268 -0.24 -22.31 -13.20
CA ALA A 268 -1.11 -21.34 -13.86
C ALA A 268 -2.56 -21.36 -13.38
N ALA A 269 -3.03 -22.53 -12.94
CA ALA A 269 -4.36 -22.72 -12.38
C ALA A 269 -4.48 -22.12 -10.96
N GLU A 270 -3.41 -22.19 -10.16
CA GLU A 270 -3.35 -21.52 -8.85
C GLU A 270 -3.33 -19.99 -8.98
N TRP A 271 -2.78 -19.47 -10.07
CA TRP A 271 -2.70 -18.03 -10.35
C TRP A 271 -3.95 -17.44 -11.02
N LEU A 272 -4.50 -18.08 -12.05
CA LEU A 272 -5.71 -17.61 -12.76
C LEU A 272 -7.02 -17.96 -12.02
N GLY A 273 -7.00 -18.95 -11.13
CA GLY A 273 -8.18 -19.56 -10.53
C GLY A 273 -8.44 -19.23 -9.06
N THR A 274 -7.55 -18.50 -8.38
CA THR A 274 -7.74 -18.14 -6.97
C THR A 274 -7.65 -16.64 -6.78
N SER A 275 -8.61 -16.07 -6.08
CA SER A 275 -8.55 -14.72 -5.55
C SER A 275 -7.28 -14.56 -4.70
N ASP A 276 -6.34 -13.83 -5.28
CA ASP A 276 -4.97 -13.49 -4.88
C ASP A 276 -4.76 -13.12 -3.40
N TYR A 277 -4.48 -14.10 -2.55
CA TYR A 277 -3.95 -13.80 -1.22
C TYR A 277 -2.81 -14.70 -0.82
N VAL A 278 -1.71 -14.07 -0.43
CA VAL A 278 -0.72 -14.71 0.41
C VAL A 278 -0.91 -14.20 1.84
N TYR A 279 -1.10 -15.15 2.73
CA TYR A 279 -1.29 -14.93 4.15
C TYR A 279 0.06 -14.99 4.83
N LEU A 280 0.48 -13.89 5.44
CA LEU A 280 1.65 -13.85 6.29
C LEU A 280 1.17 -13.71 7.73
N GLY A 281 0.83 -14.86 8.33
CA GLY A 281 0.48 -14.95 9.74
C GLY A 281 1.72 -15.08 10.62
N VAL A 282 1.71 -14.43 11.79
CA VAL A 282 2.56 -14.85 12.89
C VAL A 282 1.85 -16.05 13.52
N SER A 283 2.22 -17.29 13.18
CA SER A 283 1.80 -18.40 14.04
C SER A 283 2.57 -18.25 15.34
N GLU A 284 1.89 -17.88 16.42
CA GLU A 284 2.40 -18.14 17.75
C GLU A 284 2.41 -19.67 17.92
N VAL A 285 3.51 -20.29 17.48
CA VAL A 285 3.88 -21.60 18.02
C VAL A 285 4.40 -21.29 19.41
N CYS A 286 3.51 -21.42 20.41
CA CYS A 286 3.90 -21.54 21.80
C CYS A 286 4.71 -22.81 22.03
#